data_AF-A0A558NMJ1-F1
#
_entry.id   AF-A0A558NMJ1-F1
#
_cell.length_a   1.000
_cell.length_b   1.000
_cell.length_c   1.000
_cell.angle_alpha   90.00
_cell.angle_beta   90.00
_cell.angle_gamma   90.00
#
_symmetry.space_group_name_H-M   'P 1'
#
loop_
_entity.id
_entity.type
_entity.pdbx_description
1 polymer ?
#
loop_
_entity_poly.entity_id
_entity_poly.type
_entity_poly.pdbx_seq_one_letter_code
_entity_poly.pdbx_strand_id
1 'polypeptide(L)'
;MPSRKRPHSATKNSNTVAPIRAIKKPRRAHRYRIERDRTLTSSQQTLRGFVDVNAALTGRLSKKNYFRVPSNPTVHSFSSGYHEAGLTTDSVNHLTARLHRQKGISQFRSNAPEPLRNKKFYEANVSTVMHAGDGLRTDTAQTVLSVPRWDGGGGAGHSGSGVKQSGQKSAHDLLRESTVELLQNKNLTSGIAAVAFGAFAVASMAPGEVASKTPNIRKLKAQHVRDHWEQNREEVKARVEDQYQRLSTNEQQEVDTHMQSFFQKLPKDRRLANGRCTSPVRDTRRQHKNAVSGGGYVSKKNDILPEPRKKRSAIHSDQDAREATSYFTQPFRSNRS
;
A
#
# COMPACT_ATOMS: atom_id res chain seq x y z
N MET A 1 -8.95 -51.07 70.90
CA MET A 1 -9.83 -51.70 69.89
C MET A 1 -9.86 -50.83 68.62
N PRO A 2 -9.92 -51.41 67.41
CA PRO A 2 -8.72 -51.64 66.61
C PRO A 2 -8.67 -50.90 65.25
N SER A 3 -7.52 -51.11 64.57
CA SER A 3 -7.33 -51.24 63.11
C SER A 3 -6.82 -50.04 62.31
N ARG A 4 -5.50 -50.07 62.07
CA ARG A 4 -4.80 -49.57 60.87
C ARG A 4 -5.57 -49.86 59.57
N LYS A 5 -5.39 -48.99 58.58
CA LYS A 5 -5.10 -49.33 57.17
C LYS A 5 -4.62 -48.09 56.40
N ARG A 6 -3.36 -48.07 55.96
CA ARG A 6 -2.99 -47.47 54.66
C ARG A 6 -3.14 -48.58 53.62
N PRO A 7 -3.58 -48.26 52.38
CA PRO A 7 -2.61 -48.34 51.28
C PRO A 7 -2.83 -47.37 50.09
N HIS A 8 -1.72 -47.14 49.38
CA HIS A 8 -1.52 -46.99 47.93
C HIS A 8 -2.42 -46.13 47.01
N SER A 9 -1.75 -45.17 46.37
CA SER A 9 -1.76 -44.75 44.95
C SER A 9 -3.05 -44.86 44.11
N ALA A 10 -3.50 -43.71 43.60
CA ALA A 10 -4.04 -43.59 42.24
C ALA A 10 -3.81 -42.18 41.70
N THR A 11 -2.88 -42.06 40.78
CA THR A 11 -2.74 -40.95 39.82
C THR A 11 -4.04 -40.74 39.05
N LYS A 12 -4.61 -39.53 39.11
CA LYS A 12 -5.47 -39.01 38.04
C LYS A 12 -5.15 -37.54 37.78
N ASN A 13 -4.33 -37.33 36.76
CA ASN A 13 -4.31 -36.10 35.97
C ASN A 13 -5.73 -35.85 35.44
N SER A 14 -6.37 -34.76 35.84
CA SER A 14 -7.50 -34.19 35.11
C SER A 14 -7.13 -32.79 34.64
N ASN A 15 -6.37 -32.75 33.54
CA ASN A 15 -6.29 -31.60 32.65
C ASN A 15 -7.65 -31.41 32.00
N THR A 16 -8.54 -30.68 32.64
CA THR A 16 -9.80 -30.26 32.02
C THR A 16 -9.54 -28.97 31.24
N VAL A 17 -9.00 -29.14 30.03
CA VAL A 17 -8.91 -28.07 29.04
C VAL A 17 -10.32 -27.67 28.64
N ALA A 18 -10.71 -26.43 28.95
CA ALA A 18 -11.98 -25.87 28.51
C ALA A 18 -12.08 -25.95 26.97
N PRO A 19 -13.22 -26.35 26.40
CA PRO A 19 -13.37 -26.47 24.96
C PRO A 19 -13.21 -25.09 24.32
N ILE A 20 -12.24 -25.00 23.41
CA ILE A 20 -12.00 -23.86 22.54
C ILE A 20 -13.33 -23.53 21.84
N ARG A 21 -13.93 -22.39 22.19
CA ARG A 21 -15.09 -21.85 21.48
C ARG A 21 -14.75 -21.85 19.99
N ALA A 22 -15.50 -22.63 19.22
CA ALA A 22 -15.38 -22.69 17.78
C ALA A 22 -15.33 -21.28 17.20
N ILE A 23 -14.22 -20.98 16.52
CA ILE A 23 -14.07 -19.76 15.73
C ILE A 23 -15.23 -19.75 14.74
N LYS A 24 -16.17 -18.82 14.92
CA LYS A 24 -17.25 -18.59 13.95
C LYS A 24 -16.59 -18.42 12.58
N LYS A 25 -16.90 -19.31 11.64
CA LYS A 25 -16.48 -19.18 10.23
C LYS A 25 -16.75 -17.73 9.81
N PRO A 26 -15.77 -17.01 9.22
CA PRO A 26 -15.99 -15.65 8.79
C PRO A 26 -17.20 -15.64 7.84
N ARG A 27 -18.21 -14.79 8.13
CA ARG A 27 -19.26 -14.46 7.16
C ARG A 27 -18.55 -14.16 5.85
N ARG A 28 -18.94 -14.82 4.74
CA ARG A 28 -18.33 -14.64 3.41
C ARG A 28 -18.01 -13.16 3.24
N ALA A 29 -16.72 -12.81 3.24
CA ALA A 29 -16.30 -11.43 3.08
C ALA A 29 -17.00 -10.88 1.85
N HIS A 30 -17.79 -9.81 2.00
CA HIS A 30 -18.38 -9.15 0.85
C HIS A 30 -17.22 -8.76 -0.08
N ARG A 31 -17.23 -9.31 -1.31
CA ARG A 31 -16.25 -8.94 -2.34
C ARG A 31 -16.29 -7.42 -2.48
N TYR A 32 -15.11 -6.78 -2.46
CA TYR A 32 -15.00 -5.33 -2.68
C TYR A 32 -15.74 -4.94 -3.96
N ARG A 33 -16.38 -3.79 -3.88
CA ARG A 33 -17.25 -3.22 -4.90
C ARG A 33 -17.03 -1.72 -4.86
N ILE A 34 -16.34 -1.20 -5.87
CA ILE A 34 -15.95 0.22 -5.92
C ILE A 34 -17.17 1.14 -5.87
N GLU A 35 -18.31 0.70 -6.42
CA GLU A 35 -19.58 1.43 -6.39
C GLU A 35 -20.19 1.56 -4.98
N ARG A 36 -19.65 0.85 -3.99
CA ARG A 36 -20.06 0.90 -2.58
C ARG A 36 -18.96 1.45 -1.67
N ASP A 37 -17.84 1.87 -2.25
CA ASP A 37 -16.71 2.38 -1.49
C ASP A 37 -17.01 3.78 -0.96
N ARG A 38 -17.42 3.85 0.30
CA ARG A 38 -17.74 5.11 0.99
C ARG A 38 -16.55 6.03 1.17
N THR A 39 -15.34 5.61 0.83
CA THR A 39 -14.16 6.48 0.83
C THR A 39 -13.99 7.27 -0.48
N LEU A 40 -14.83 6.99 -1.48
CA LEU A 40 -14.92 7.67 -2.77
C LEU A 40 -16.16 8.57 -2.84
N THR A 41 -16.10 9.63 -3.63
CA THR A 41 -17.30 10.39 -4.01
C THR A 41 -18.13 9.61 -5.02
N SER A 42 -19.43 9.91 -5.18
CA SER A 42 -20.30 9.26 -6.17
C SER A 42 -19.73 9.35 -7.60
N SER A 43 -19.11 10.47 -7.97
CA SER A 43 -18.44 10.62 -9.26
C SER A 43 -17.26 9.66 -9.43
N GLN A 44 -16.45 9.46 -8.39
CA GLN A 44 -15.30 8.54 -8.41
C GLN A 44 -15.75 7.07 -8.44
N GLN A 45 -16.84 6.76 -7.75
CA GLN A 45 -17.48 5.44 -7.81
C GLN A 45 -17.94 5.13 -9.24
N THR A 46 -18.63 6.06 -9.91
CA THR A 46 -19.06 5.92 -11.30
C THR A 46 -17.88 5.78 -12.27
N LEU A 47 -16.82 6.57 -12.08
CA LEU A 47 -15.59 6.48 -12.88
C LEU A 47 -14.75 5.23 -12.58
N ARG A 48 -15.13 4.45 -11.56
CA ARG A 48 -14.35 3.32 -11.02
C ARG A 48 -12.89 3.71 -10.73
N GLY A 49 -12.72 4.87 -10.11
CA GLY A 49 -11.47 5.40 -9.56
C GLY A 49 -11.45 6.93 -9.48
N PHE A 50 -10.27 7.54 -9.32
CA PHE A 50 -10.17 8.95 -8.95
C PHE A 50 -10.21 9.92 -10.14
N VAL A 51 -9.64 9.55 -11.30
CA VAL A 51 -9.71 10.36 -12.53
C VAL A 51 -9.98 9.57 -13.80
N ASP A 52 -10.54 10.20 -14.82
CA ASP A 52 -10.60 9.59 -16.15
C ASP A 52 -9.20 9.55 -16.79
N VAL A 53 -8.54 8.39 -16.68
CA VAL A 53 -7.19 8.15 -17.21
C VAL A 53 -7.17 8.26 -18.74
N ASN A 54 -8.23 7.82 -19.42
CA ASN A 54 -8.31 7.89 -20.88
C ASN A 54 -8.45 9.34 -21.36
N ALA A 55 -9.29 10.13 -20.68
CA ALA A 55 -9.37 11.57 -20.93
C ALA A 55 -8.04 12.27 -20.63
N ALA A 56 -7.30 11.83 -19.61
CA ALA A 56 -5.98 12.37 -19.29
C ALA A 56 -4.94 12.08 -20.38
N LEU A 57 -4.89 10.85 -20.87
CA LEU A 57 -3.96 10.44 -21.91
C LEU A 57 -4.25 11.09 -23.27
N THR A 58 -5.51 11.45 -23.52
CA THR A 58 -5.94 12.15 -24.74
C THR A 58 -5.93 13.68 -24.60
N GLY A 59 -5.48 14.21 -23.47
CA GLY A 59 -5.39 15.67 -23.23
C GLY A 59 -6.74 16.37 -23.05
N ARG A 60 -7.84 15.62 -22.89
CA ARG A 60 -9.20 16.15 -22.70
C ARG A 60 -9.48 16.59 -21.27
N LEU A 61 -8.64 16.20 -20.32
CA LEU A 61 -8.77 16.56 -18.91
C LEU A 61 -7.70 17.61 -18.54
N SER A 62 -8.09 18.65 -17.80
CA SER A 62 -7.16 19.72 -17.44
C SER A 62 -6.10 19.24 -16.43
N LYS A 63 -4.87 19.79 -16.52
CA LYS A 63 -3.76 19.43 -15.61
C LYS A 63 -4.07 19.61 -14.12
N LYS A 64 -4.92 20.58 -13.80
CA LYS A 64 -5.36 20.83 -12.41
C LYS A 64 -6.23 19.70 -11.86
N ASN A 65 -6.88 18.93 -12.74
CA ASN A 65 -7.84 17.90 -12.39
C ASN A 65 -7.26 16.49 -12.37
N TYR A 66 -5.99 16.30 -12.76
CA TYR A 66 -5.40 14.96 -12.82
C TYR A 66 -5.23 14.34 -11.43
N PHE A 67 -4.67 15.07 -10.46
CA PHE A 67 -4.36 14.44 -9.17
C PHE A 67 -4.49 15.37 -7.96
N ARG A 68 -4.64 16.69 -8.17
CA ARG A 68 -5.07 17.62 -7.12
C ARG A 68 -6.60 17.64 -7.07
N VAL A 69 -7.21 16.51 -6.73
CA VAL A 69 -8.61 16.55 -6.31
C VAL A 69 -8.64 17.47 -5.09
N PRO A 70 -9.44 18.55 -5.09
CA PRO A 70 -9.58 19.39 -3.90
C PRO A 70 -9.90 18.49 -2.71
N SER A 71 -9.45 18.90 -1.52
CA SER A 71 -9.76 18.13 -0.32
C SER A 71 -11.26 17.99 -0.18
N ASN A 72 -11.80 16.82 -0.51
CA ASN A 72 -13.22 16.59 -0.33
C ASN A 72 -13.50 16.65 1.17
N PRO A 73 -14.58 17.30 1.61
CA PRO A 73 -14.99 17.20 3.00
C PRO A 73 -15.08 15.73 3.40
N THR A 74 -14.41 15.37 4.49
CA THR A 74 -14.60 14.04 5.09
C THR A 74 -15.83 14.11 6.00
N VAL A 75 -16.42 12.95 6.31
CA VAL A 75 -17.51 12.87 7.31
C VAL A 75 -17.08 13.43 8.68
N HIS A 76 -15.77 13.56 8.92
CA HIS A 76 -15.18 14.14 10.13
C HIS A 76 -14.70 15.59 9.95
N SER A 77 -15.15 16.28 8.90
CA SER A 77 -14.96 17.72 8.65
C SER A 77 -13.51 18.22 8.58
N PHE A 78 -12.52 17.33 8.44
CA PHE A 78 -11.15 17.73 8.12
C PHE A 78 -10.91 17.73 6.61
N SER A 79 -10.16 18.73 6.15
CA SER A 79 -9.61 18.80 4.80
C SER A 79 -8.38 17.88 4.69
N SER A 80 -8.52 16.82 3.89
CA SER A 80 -7.44 15.94 3.43
C SER A 80 -7.42 15.85 1.92
N GLY A 81 -6.25 15.95 1.32
CA GLY A 81 -6.05 15.64 -0.10
C GLY A 81 -5.71 14.16 -0.26
N TYR A 82 -5.73 13.67 -1.50
CA TYR A 82 -5.18 12.37 -1.80
C TYR A 82 -3.67 12.45 -2.04
N HIS A 83 -2.90 11.68 -1.28
CA HIS A 83 -1.52 11.35 -1.57
C HIS A 83 -1.46 10.13 -2.48
N GLU A 84 -0.58 10.19 -3.48
CA GLU A 84 -0.31 9.04 -4.33
C GLU A 84 0.76 8.14 -3.71
N ALA A 85 0.31 7.03 -3.12
CA ALA A 85 1.20 6.04 -2.55
C ALA A 85 1.89 5.15 -3.62
N GLY A 86 1.58 5.36 -4.90
CA GLY A 86 2.19 4.67 -6.05
C GLY A 86 2.76 5.63 -7.10
N LEU A 87 1.91 6.43 -7.75
CA LEU A 87 2.29 7.28 -8.89
C LEU A 87 2.10 8.77 -8.58
N THR A 88 3.18 9.54 -8.42
CA THR A 88 3.09 10.94 -7.97
C THR A 88 2.40 11.88 -8.97
N THR A 89 1.79 12.97 -8.50
CA THR A 89 0.99 13.93 -9.31
C THR A 89 1.80 14.45 -10.49
N ASP A 90 3.04 14.82 -10.22
CA ASP A 90 3.97 15.32 -11.22
C ASP A 90 4.41 14.23 -12.19
N SER A 91 4.58 12.97 -11.75
CA SER A 91 4.82 11.84 -12.66
C SER A 91 3.71 11.73 -13.69
N VAL A 92 2.45 11.90 -13.28
CA VAL A 92 1.32 11.86 -14.21
C VAL A 92 1.32 13.05 -15.16
N ASN A 93 1.62 14.25 -14.68
CA ASN A 93 1.76 15.42 -15.54
C ASN A 93 2.84 15.20 -16.62
N HIS A 94 3.94 14.55 -16.25
CA HIS A 94 5.02 14.26 -17.19
C HIS A 94 4.73 13.04 -18.09
N LEU A 95 3.93 12.08 -17.64
CA LEU A 95 3.43 10.98 -18.48
C LEU A 95 2.44 11.49 -19.54
N THR A 96 1.49 12.34 -19.16
CA THR A 96 0.53 12.92 -20.12
C THR A 96 1.21 13.85 -21.12
N ALA A 97 2.30 14.51 -20.73
CA ALA A 97 3.11 15.37 -21.60
C ALA A 97 4.32 14.67 -22.24
N ARG A 98 4.42 13.34 -22.15
CA ARG A 98 5.58 12.57 -22.67
C ARG A 98 5.84 12.85 -24.15
N LEU A 99 7.08 12.64 -24.57
CA LEU A 99 7.47 12.69 -25.97
C LEU A 99 7.34 11.29 -26.56
N HIS A 100 6.47 11.13 -27.54
CA HIS A 100 6.39 9.92 -28.34
C HIS A 100 7.63 9.81 -29.22
N ARG A 101 8.31 8.66 -29.17
CA ARG A 101 9.45 8.33 -30.03
C ARG A 101 9.05 7.18 -30.97
N GLN A 102 9.93 6.85 -31.90
CA GLN A 102 9.73 5.74 -32.82
C GLN A 102 9.75 4.39 -32.07
N LYS A 103 9.21 3.34 -32.72
CA LYS A 103 9.27 1.94 -32.26
C LYS A 103 8.56 1.67 -30.92
N GLY A 104 7.45 2.36 -30.63
CA GLY A 104 6.66 2.12 -29.42
C GLY A 104 7.36 2.56 -28.12
N ILE A 105 8.36 3.44 -28.23
CA ILE A 105 9.06 4.02 -27.08
C ILE A 105 8.56 5.44 -26.86
N SER A 106 8.42 5.80 -25.59
CA SER A 106 8.17 7.17 -25.15
C SER A 106 9.26 7.63 -24.20
N GLN A 107 9.30 8.94 -23.95
CA GLN A 107 10.32 9.55 -23.11
C GLN A 107 9.74 10.69 -22.28
N PHE A 108 10.16 10.80 -21.03
CA PHE A 108 9.91 12.01 -20.25
C PHE A 108 10.70 13.20 -20.83
N ARG A 109 10.12 14.39 -20.75
CA ARG A 109 10.77 15.64 -21.19
C ARG A 109 12.01 15.96 -20.36
N SER A 110 12.91 16.76 -20.92
CA SER A 110 14.12 17.24 -20.25
C SER A 110 13.85 18.15 -19.05
N ASN A 111 12.66 18.77 -18.98
CA ASN A 111 12.23 19.59 -17.86
C ASN A 111 11.54 18.80 -16.73
N ALA A 112 11.45 17.47 -16.83
CA ALA A 112 10.95 16.65 -15.74
C ALA A 112 11.93 16.63 -14.56
N PRO A 113 11.45 16.46 -13.31
CA PRO A 113 12.31 16.30 -12.16
C PRO A 113 13.08 14.97 -12.26
N GLU A 114 14.24 14.90 -11.62
CA GLU A 114 14.86 13.61 -11.34
C GLU A 114 13.94 12.76 -10.45
N PRO A 115 13.91 11.43 -10.62
CA PRO A 115 14.66 10.60 -11.58
C PRO A 115 13.96 10.43 -12.96
N LEU A 116 12.88 11.16 -13.24
CA LEU A 116 12.10 11.00 -14.48
C LEU A 116 12.82 11.55 -15.71
N ARG A 117 13.61 12.61 -15.53
CA ARG A 117 14.22 13.39 -16.60
C ARG A 117 14.84 12.52 -17.69
N ASN A 118 14.41 12.75 -18.93
CA ASN A 118 14.91 12.07 -20.13
C ASN A 118 14.81 10.52 -20.12
N LYS A 119 14.17 9.88 -19.13
CA LYS A 119 14.05 8.42 -19.11
C LYS A 119 13.13 7.96 -20.23
N LYS A 120 13.59 6.95 -20.97
CA LYS A 120 12.86 6.27 -22.03
C LYS A 120 12.11 5.06 -21.46
N PHE A 121 10.96 4.74 -22.00
CA PHE A 121 10.10 3.64 -21.54
C PHE A 121 9.17 3.15 -22.65
N TYR A 122 8.50 2.01 -22.42
CA TYR A 122 7.54 1.46 -23.37
C TYR A 122 6.23 2.24 -23.34
N GLU A 123 5.79 2.72 -24.50
CA GLU A 123 4.54 3.48 -24.63
C GLU A 123 3.32 2.64 -24.23
N ALA A 124 3.34 1.34 -24.56
CA ALA A 124 2.28 0.41 -24.21
C ALA A 124 2.03 0.31 -22.69
N ASN A 125 3.04 0.58 -21.87
CA ASN A 125 2.95 0.46 -20.41
C ASN A 125 2.26 1.67 -19.75
N VAL A 126 2.11 2.79 -20.47
CA VAL A 126 1.67 4.06 -19.87
C VAL A 126 0.25 3.96 -19.32
N SER A 127 -0.68 3.40 -20.10
CA SER A 127 -2.07 3.22 -19.66
C SER A 127 -2.14 2.36 -18.41
N THR A 128 -1.47 1.21 -18.42
CA THR A 128 -1.46 0.26 -17.32
C THR A 128 -0.89 0.87 -16.04
N VAL A 129 0.24 1.59 -16.14
CA VAL A 129 0.84 2.29 -15.00
C VAL A 129 -0.08 3.39 -14.47
N MET A 130 -0.72 4.18 -15.34
CA MET A 130 -1.63 5.25 -14.91
C MET A 130 -2.88 4.69 -14.22
N HIS A 131 -3.48 3.62 -14.74
CA HIS A 131 -4.65 2.99 -14.12
C HIS A 131 -4.31 2.34 -12.78
N ALA A 132 -3.23 1.56 -12.70
CA ALA A 132 -2.79 0.95 -11.45
C ALA A 132 -2.44 2.02 -10.39
N GLY A 133 -1.70 3.05 -10.80
CA GLY A 133 -1.30 4.15 -9.94
C GLY A 133 -2.47 5.01 -9.45
N ASP A 134 -3.51 5.21 -10.27
CA ASP A 134 -4.66 6.04 -9.89
C ASP A 134 -5.43 5.47 -8.69
N GLY A 135 -5.56 4.14 -8.57
CA GLY A 135 -6.27 3.53 -7.44
C GLY A 135 -5.53 3.64 -6.10
N LEU A 136 -4.21 3.85 -6.09
CA LEU A 136 -3.38 3.87 -4.85
C LEU A 136 -3.33 5.23 -4.17
N ARG A 137 -4.51 5.81 -3.98
CA ARG A 137 -4.66 7.09 -3.32
C ARG A 137 -4.90 6.84 -1.84
N THR A 138 -4.19 7.58 -1.01
CA THR A 138 -4.33 7.57 0.46
C THR A 138 -4.61 8.98 0.93
N ASP A 139 -5.23 9.18 2.09
CA ASP A 139 -5.45 10.53 2.59
C ASP A 139 -4.19 11.11 3.23
N THR A 140 -3.80 12.33 2.84
CA THR A 140 -2.65 13.05 3.44
C THR A 140 -2.81 13.31 4.94
N ALA A 141 -4.05 13.29 5.43
CA ALA A 141 -4.37 13.41 6.85
C ALA A 141 -4.15 12.12 7.65
N GLN A 142 -3.96 11.00 6.96
CA GLN A 142 -3.88 9.65 7.50
C GLN A 142 -2.55 8.96 7.22
N THR A 143 -1.61 9.59 6.50
CA THR A 143 -0.37 8.92 6.06
C THR A 143 0.91 9.63 6.47
N VAL A 144 1.95 8.82 6.63
CA VAL A 144 3.32 9.16 6.97
C VAL A 144 4.20 8.30 6.07
N LEU A 145 5.01 8.97 5.27
CA LEU A 145 5.93 8.36 4.33
C LEU A 145 7.13 7.77 5.04
N SER A 146 7.64 6.67 4.51
CA SER A 146 8.94 6.11 4.83
C SER A 146 9.99 6.85 4.01
N VAL A 147 10.95 7.46 4.71
CA VAL A 147 12.09 8.12 4.06
C VAL A 147 13.12 7.04 3.69
N PRO A 148 13.69 7.07 2.47
CA PRO A 148 14.72 6.12 2.06
C PRO A 148 16.02 6.30 2.86
N ARG A 149 16.85 5.27 2.88
CA ARG A 149 18.05 5.22 3.76
C ARG A 149 19.12 6.25 3.41
N TRP A 150 19.22 6.67 2.14
CA TRP A 150 20.21 7.66 1.70
C TRP A 150 19.92 9.07 2.21
N ASP A 151 18.74 9.31 2.76
CA ASP A 151 18.33 10.58 3.36
C ASP A 151 18.14 10.44 4.88
N GLY A 152 18.97 9.60 5.52
CA GLY A 152 18.95 9.33 6.95
C GLY A 152 17.84 8.38 7.41
N GLY A 153 16.91 7.99 6.53
CA GLY A 153 15.77 7.15 6.87
C GLY A 153 14.74 7.85 7.76
N GLY A 154 13.79 7.07 8.30
CA GLY A 154 12.76 7.60 9.20
C GLY A 154 11.41 7.82 8.52
N GLY A 155 10.65 8.81 9.03
CA GLY A 155 9.30 9.11 8.57
C GLY A 155 9.12 10.59 8.19
N ALA A 156 8.23 10.86 7.24
CA ALA A 156 7.88 12.21 6.80
C ALA A 156 6.36 12.35 6.63
N GLY A 157 5.79 13.44 7.12
CA GLY A 157 4.40 13.80 6.87
C GLY A 157 4.18 14.41 5.48
N HIS A 158 2.91 14.62 5.14
CA HIS A 158 2.50 15.36 3.94
C HIS A 158 2.24 16.84 4.21
N SER A 159 2.24 17.63 3.14
CA SER A 159 1.66 18.97 3.12
C SER A 159 0.24 18.96 3.68
N GLY A 160 -0.01 19.78 4.70
CA GLY A 160 -1.30 19.86 5.38
C GLY A 160 -1.57 18.78 6.43
N SER A 161 -0.65 17.85 6.71
CA SER A 161 -0.82 16.81 7.76
C SER A 161 -0.53 17.31 9.19
N GLY A 162 0.16 18.44 9.34
CA GLY A 162 0.67 18.93 10.63
C GLY A 162 1.95 18.23 11.12
N VAL A 163 2.39 17.16 10.44
CA VAL A 163 3.60 16.38 10.74
C VAL A 163 4.80 16.95 9.96
N LYS A 164 6.03 16.82 10.48
CA LYS A 164 7.25 17.31 9.81
C LYS A 164 7.43 16.66 8.43
N GLN A 165 7.74 17.46 7.41
CA GLN A 165 7.79 17.05 6.00
C GLN A 165 9.21 16.79 5.47
N SER A 166 10.26 16.97 6.28
CA SER A 166 11.63 16.67 5.88
C SER A 166 11.73 15.20 5.44
N GLY A 167 12.26 14.96 4.23
CA GLY A 167 12.31 13.64 3.60
C GLY A 167 11.14 13.30 2.66
N GLN A 168 10.10 14.15 2.59
CA GLN A 168 8.97 13.94 1.67
C GLN A 168 9.43 13.87 0.21
N LYS A 169 10.35 14.76 -0.20
CA LYS A 169 10.91 14.75 -1.57
C LYS A 169 11.57 13.41 -1.88
N SER A 170 12.44 12.93 -0.98
CA SER A 170 13.17 11.67 -1.15
C SER A 170 12.26 10.46 -1.21
N ALA A 171 11.18 10.44 -0.41
CA ALA A 171 10.15 9.40 -0.48
C ALA A 171 9.41 9.43 -1.83
N HIS A 172 9.10 10.62 -2.36
CA HIS A 172 8.50 10.74 -3.70
C HIS A 172 9.49 10.37 -4.82
N ASP A 173 10.79 10.71 -4.69
CA ASP A 173 11.81 10.35 -5.67
C ASP A 173 11.96 8.82 -5.79
N LEU A 174 11.87 8.10 -4.67
CA LEU A 174 11.82 6.63 -4.68
C LEU A 174 10.60 6.11 -5.47
N LEU A 175 9.40 6.66 -5.23
CA LEU A 175 8.20 6.28 -6.00
C LEU A 175 8.32 6.60 -7.50
N ARG A 176 8.95 7.74 -7.85
CA ARG A 176 9.24 8.10 -9.25
C ARG A 176 10.20 7.11 -9.89
N GLU A 177 11.25 6.70 -9.19
CA GLU A 177 12.22 5.71 -9.67
C GLU A 177 11.54 4.38 -9.96
N SER A 178 10.75 3.87 -9.00
CA SER A 178 10.04 2.60 -9.16
C SER A 178 8.94 2.65 -10.24
N THR A 179 8.34 3.82 -10.45
CA THR A 179 7.44 4.06 -11.60
C THR A 179 8.20 3.92 -12.92
N VAL A 180 9.40 4.50 -13.04
CA VAL A 180 10.25 4.37 -14.23
C VAL A 180 10.63 2.91 -14.46
N GLU A 181 11.00 2.18 -13.41
CA GLU A 181 11.31 0.74 -13.48
C GLU A 181 10.13 -0.07 -14.05
N LEU A 182 8.90 0.17 -13.61
CA LEU A 182 7.71 -0.48 -14.17
C LEU A 182 7.43 -0.08 -15.63
N LEU A 183 7.54 1.21 -15.96
CA LEU A 183 7.37 1.69 -17.33
C LEU A 183 8.41 1.08 -18.29
N GLN A 184 9.60 0.74 -17.79
CA GLN A 184 10.67 0.09 -18.53
C GLN A 184 10.57 -1.44 -18.54
N ASN A 185 9.58 -2.04 -17.86
CA ASN A 185 9.41 -3.48 -17.86
C ASN A 185 8.78 -3.97 -19.17
N LYS A 186 9.51 -4.80 -19.92
CA LYS A 186 9.01 -5.42 -21.18
C LYS A 186 7.85 -6.38 -20.96
N ASN A 187 7.75 -6.97 -19.77
CA ASN A 187 6.79 -8.00 -19.42
C ASN A 187 5.63 -7.43 -18.60
N LEU A 188 5.46 -6.10 -18.55
CA LEU A 188 4.45 -5.48 -17.69
C LEU A 188 3.04 -5.93 -18.09
N THR A 189 2.33 -6.55 -17.15
CA THR A 189 0.90 -6.81 -17.23
C THR A 189 0.15 -5.91 -16.24
N SER A 190 -1.16 -5.76 -16.41
CA SER A 190 -2.01 -5.06 -15.42
C SER A 190 -1.94 -5.73 -14.03
N GLY A 191 -1.74 -7.06 -13.98
CA GLY A 191 -1.51 -7.81 -12.74
C GLY A 191 -0.20 -7.42 -12.04
N ILE A 192 0.92 -7.40 -12.78
CA ILE A 192 2.23 -6.96 -12.27
C ILE A 192 2.14 -5.53 -11.77
N ALA A 193 1.58 -4.61 -12.57
CA ALA A 193 1.48 -3.20 -12.21
C ALA A 193 0.67 -3.00 -10.93
N ALA A 194 -0.51 -3.64 -10.81
CA ALA A 194 -1.36 -3.52 -9.63
C ALA A 194 -0.66 -3.99 -8.36
N VAL A 195 -0.06 -5.19 -8.40
CA VAL A 195 0.57 -5.79 -7.23
C VAL A 195 1.87 -5.07 -6.86
N ALA A 196 2.74 -4.76 -7.83
CA ALA A 196 3.99 -4.04 -7.57
C ALA A 196 3.72 -2.66 -6.98
N PHE A 197 2.82 -1.88 -7.57
CA PHE A 197 2.46 -0.59 -7.01
C PHE A 197 1.76 -0.71 -5.64
N GLY A 198 0.89 -1.70 -5.43
CA GLY A 198 0.28 -1.95 -4.13
C GLY A 198 1.33 -2.26 -3.05
N ALA A 199 2.33 -3.05 -3.39
CA ALA A 199 3.45 -3.36 -2.52
C ALA A 199 4.37 -2.14 -2.29
N PHE A 200 4.62 -1.31 -3.31
CA PHE A 200 5.29 -0.01 -3.16
C PHE A 200 4.53 0.90 -2.20
N ALA A 201 3.20 0.98 -2.29
CA ALA A 201 2.37 1.78 -1.40
C ALA A 201 2.51 1.34 0.07
N VAL A 202 2.46 0.04 0.34
CA VAL A 202 2.73 -0.49 1.68
C VAL A 202 4.13 -0.13 2.15
N ALA A 203 5.11 -0.29 1.27
CA ALA A 203 6.52 -0.11 1.60
C ALA A 203 6.89 1.37 1.81
N SER A 204 6.27 2.26 1.05
CA SER A 204 6.42 3.71 1.13
C SER A 204 5.68 4.30 2.32
N MET A 205 4.72 3.61 2.92
CA MET A 205 4.17 3.98 4.23
C MET A 205 5.10 3.54 5.37
N ALA A 206 5.47 4.48 6.24
CA ALA A 206 6.34 4.18 7.39
C ALA A 206 5.66 3.20 8.36
N PRO A 207 6.36 2.16 8.86
CA PRO A 207 5.82 1.32 9.94
C PRO A 207 5.58 2.14 11.21
N GLY A 208 4.66 1.71 12.06
CA GLY A 208 4.24 2.44 13.26
C GLY A 208 5.40 2.86 14.16
N GLU A 209 6.41 2.00 14.35
CA GLU A 209 7.63 2.32 15.09
C GLU A 209 8.47 3.46 14.47
N VAL A 210 8.46 3.59 13.15
CA VAL A 210 9.18 4.66 12.45
C VAL A 210 8.33 5.92 12.43
N ALA A 211 7.05 5.80 12.10
CA ALA A 211 6.11 6.91 12.07
C ALA A 211 5.92 7.55 13.46
N SER A 212 6.01 6.78 14.55
CA SER A 212 5.93 7.27 15.93
C SER A 212 7.08 8.21 16.31
N LYS A 213 8.23 8.06 15.65
CA LYS A 213 9.43 8.88 15.87
C LYS A 213 9.42 10.16 15.02
N THR A 214 8.48 10.29 14.08
CA THR A 214 8.39 11.46 13.21
C THR A 214 8.01 12.71 14.01
N PRO A 215 8.77 13.81 13.91
CA PRO A 215 8.44 15.02 14.65
C PRO A 215 7.03 15.54 14.31
N ASN A 216 6.31 15.97 15.35
CA ASN A 216 4.91 16.40 15.29
C ASN A 216 3.90 15.31 14.90
N ILE A 217 4.21 14.01 15.04
CA ILE A 217 3.25 12.93 14.75
C ILE A 217 1.89 13.11 15.46
N ARG A 218 1.89 13.66 16.68
CA ARG A 218 0.67 14.02 17.44
C ARG A 218 -0.23 15.08 16.79
N LYS A 219 0.21 15.70 15.69
CA LYS A 219 -0.58 16.66 14.90
C LYS A 219 -1.25 16.01 13.69
N LEU A 220 -1.06 14.71 13.46
CA LEU A 220 -1.74 13.97 12.39
C LEU A 220 -3.26 14.18 12.52
N LYS A 221 -3.88 14.74 11.49
CA LYS A 221 -5.29 15.20 11.50
C LYS A 221 -6.28 14.08 11.85
N ALA A 222 -6.12 12.90 11.25
CA ALA A 222 -7.00 11.77 11.52
C ALA A 222 -6.56 11.04 12.80
N GLN A 223 -7.01 11.52 13.95
CA GLN A 223 -6.59 11.00 15.25
C GLN A 223 -6.88 9.51 15.42
N HIS A 224 -8.05 9.03 14.96
CA HIS A 224 -8.45 7.62 15.04
C HIS A 224 -7.50 6.65 14.29
N VAL A 225 -6.75 7.14 13.29
CA VAL A 225 -5.78 6.34 12.53
C VAL A 225 -4.59 5.98 13.41
N ARG A 226 -4.28 6.75 14.45
CA ARG A 226 -3.13 6.47 15.33
C ARG A 226 -3.28 5.12 16.00
N ASP A 227 -4.45 4.80 16.51
CA ASP A 227 -4.68 3.55 17.25
C ASP A 227 -4.74 2.31 16.35
N HIS A 228 -4.91 2.50 15.04
CA HIS A 228 -5.08 1.44 14.06
C HIS A 228 -4.03 1.46 12.95
N TRP A 229 -2.97 2.28 13.08
CA TRP A 229 -2.01 2.54 12.01
C TRP A 229 -1.39 1.26 11.45
N GLU A 230 -0.73 0.47 12.28
CA GLU A 230 -0.07 -0.75 11.81
C GLU A 230 -1.11 -1.83 11.46
N GLN A 231 -2.27 -1.86 12.12
CA GLN A 231 -3.37 -2.74 11.72
C GLN A 231 -3.82 -2.44 10.28
N ASN A 232 -4.00 -1.17 9.93
CA ASN A 232 -4.35 -0.75 8.57
C ASN A 232 -3.24 -1.13 7.59
N ARG A 233 -1.95 -0.94 7.95
CA ARG A 233 -0.82 -1.39 7.11
C ARG A 233 -0.83 -2.90 6.89
N GLU A 234 -1.08 -3.70 7.92
CA GLU A 234 -1.21 -5.16 7.80
C GLU A 234 -2.42 -5.57 6.96
N GLU A 235 -3.51 -4.83 7.04
CA GLU A 235 -4.68 -5.07 6.19
C GLU A 235 -4.35 -4.80 4.71
N VAL A 236 -3.68 -3.68 4.39
CA VAL A 236 -3.21 -3.42 3.02
C VAL A 236 -2.25 -4.52 2.55
N LYS A 237 -1.28 -4.92 3.39
CA LYS A 237 -0.36 -6.04 3.07
C LYS A 237 -1.15 -7.29 2.71
N ALA A 238 -2.11 -7.69 3.54
CA ALA A 238 -2.92 -8.89 3.30
C ALA A 238 -3.70 -8.81 1.98
N ARG A 239 -4.26 -7.64 1.63
CA ARG A 239 -4.98 -7.42 0.37
C ARG A 239 -4.06 -7.53 -0.86
N VAL A 240 -2.85 -6.95 -0.78
CA VAL A 240 -1.84 -7.03 -1.85
C VAL A 240 -1.33 -8.46 -2.02
N GLU A 241 -1.00 -9.13 -0.91
CA GLU A 241 -0.53 -10.52 -0.89
C GLU A 241 -1.58 -11.49 -1.46
N ASP A 242 -2.87 -11.30 -1.17
CA ASP A 242 -3.94 -12.11 -1.78
C ASP A 242 -4.00 -11.96 -3.31
N GLN A 243 -3.68 -10.79 -3.88
CA GLN A 243 -3.57 -10.65 -5.34
C GLN A 243 -2.25 -11.20 -5.89
N TYR A 244 -1.14 -10.98 -5.19
CA TYR A 244 0.17 -11.54 -5.56
C TYR A 244 0.09 -13.07 -5.70
N GLN A 245 -0.56 -13.76 -4.76
CA GLN A 245 -0.72 -15.21 -4.79
C GLN A 245 -1.58 -15.74 -5.96
N ARG A 246 -2.32 -14.86 -6.65
CA ARG A 246 -3.12 -15.21 -7.83
C ARG A 246 -2.39 -14.95 -9.14
N LEU A 247 -1.29 -14.21 -9.12
CA LEU A 247 -0.44 -14.01 -10.28
C LEU A 247 0.19 -15.33 -10.73
N SER A 248 0.52 -15.44 -12.01
CA SER A 248 1.32 -16.57 -12.52
C SER A 248 2.75 -16.52 -11.93
N THR A 249 3.48 -17.64 -11.96
CA THR A 249 4.85 -17.70 -11.41
C THR A 249 5.77 -16.66 -12.06
N ASN A 250 5.63 -16.42 -13.37
CA ASN A 250 6.42 -15.42 -14.08
C ASN A 250 6.08 -14.00 -13.62
N GLU A 251 4.80 -13.68 -13.46
CA GLU A 251 4.38 -12.37 -12.94
C GLU A 251 4.81 -12.16 -11.48
N GLN A 252 4.79 -13.22 -10.66
CA GLN A 252 5.31 -13.15 -9.29
C GLN A 252 6.81 -12.84 -9.28
N GLN A 253 7.60 -13.47 -10.14
CA GLN A 253 9.04 -13.22 -10.27
C GLN A 253 9.35 -11.77 -10.72
N GLU A 254 8.55 -11.23 -11.63
CA GLU A 254 8.65 -9.82 -12.03
C GLU A 254 8.38 -8.89 -10.84
N VAL A 255 7.28 -9.13 -10.10
CA VAL A 255 6.97 -8.36 -8.88
C VAL A 255 8.10 -8.45 -7.86
N ASP A 256 8.64 -9.65 -7.62
CA ASP A 256 9.72 -9.87 -6.65
C ASP A 256 10.97 -9.07 -7.01
N THR A 257 11.31 -9.01 -8.29
CA THR A 257 12.45 -8.23 -8.80
C THR A 257 12.28 -6.74 -8.47
N HIS A 258 11.11 -6.19 -8.78
CA HIS A 258 10.76 -4.79 -8.45
C HIS A 258 10.80 -4.54 -6.94
N MET A 259 10.27 -5.46 -6.15
CA MET A 259 10.23 -5.32 -4.69
C MET A 259 11.62 -5.43 -4.04
N GLN A 260 12.49 -6.30 -4.55
CA GLN A 260 13.88 -6.41 -4.10
C GLN A 260 14.62 -5.09 -4.36
N SER A 261 14.50 -4.53 -5.56
CA SER A 261 15.03 -3.20 -5.90
C SER A 261 14.52 -2.13 -4.93
N PHE A 262 13.21 -2.10 -4.67
CA PHE A 262 12.60 -1.13 -3.76
C PHE A 262 13.11 -1.25 -2.32
N PHE A 263 13.17 -2.47 -1.77
CA PHE A 263 13.56 -2.66 -0.37
C PHE A 263 15.05 -2.40 -0.11
N GLN A 264 15.92 -2.56 -1.11
CA GLN A 264 17.33 -2.16 -0.99
C GLN A 264 17.50 -0.65 -0.72
N LYS A 265 16.51 0.16 -1.13
CA LYS A 265 16.49 1.62 -1.01
C LYS A 265 15.92 2.10 0.35
N LEU A 266 15.21 1.22 1.05
CA LEU A 266 14.63 1.51 2.36
C LEU A 266 15.64 1.37 3.52
N PRO A 267 15.33 1.91 4.72
CA PRO A 267 16.13 1.71 5.93
C PRO A 267 16.46 0.23 6.20
N LYS A 268 17.66 -0.05 6.73
CA LYS A 268 18.21 -1.43 6.88
C LYS A 268 17.38 -2.35 7.79
N ASP A 269 16.59 -1.79 8.70
CA ASP A 269 15.65 -2.51 9.56
C ASP A 269 14.38 -2.96 8.82
N ARG A 270 14.21 -2.57 7.56
CA ARG A 270 13.14 -3.02 6.67
C ARG A 270 13.63 -4.23 5.88
N ARG A 271 12.83 -5.30 5.86
CA ARG A 271 13.05 -6.48 5.03
C ARG A 271 11.79 -6.93 4.31
N LEU A 272 11.97 -7.56 3.15
CA LEU A 272 10.94 -8.37 2.50
C LEU A 272 10.74 -9.67 3.28
N ALA A 273 9.51 -10.17 3.28
CA ALA A 273 9.27 -11.54 3.72
C ALA A 273 9.73 -12.49 2.62
N ASN A 274 10.22 -13.67 3.01
CA ASN A 274 10.71 -14.65 2.06
C ASN A 274 9.57 -15.17 1.19
N GLY A 275 9.73 -15.14 -0.13
CA GLY A 275 8.71 -15.57 -1.10
C GLY A 275 7.43 -14.71 -1.08
N ARG A 276 7.54 -13.43 -0.75
CA ARG A 276 6.41 -12.49 -0.69
C ARG A 276 6.76 -11.14 -1.30
N CYS A 277 5.75 -10.41 -1.74
CA CYS A 277 5.92 -9.06 -2.27
C CYS A 277 5.93 -7.96 -1.18
N THR A 278 5.58 -8.28 0.06
CA THR A 278 5.56 -7.32 1.17
C THR A 278 6.47 -7.72 2.34
N SER A 279 6.67 -6.78 3.27
CA SER A 279 7.42 -7.04 4.50
C SER A 279 6.64 -7.98 5.44
N PRO A 280 7.33 -8.70 6.36
CA PRO A 280 6.67 -9.51 7.38
C PRO A 280 5.70 -8.71 8.27
N VAL A 281 4.86 -9.46 8.98
CA VAL A 281 3.91 -8.93 9.95
C VAL A 281 4.64 -8.22 11.08
N ARG A 282 4.15 -7.03 11.44
CA ARG A 282 4.63 -6.24 12.58
C ARG A 282 3.62 -6.28 13.72
N ASP A 283 4.12 -6.04 14.92
CA ASP A 283 3.28 -5.92 16.10
C ASP A 283 2.30 -4.76 15.90
N THR A 284 1.00 -5.04 15.86
CA THR A 284 -0.04 -4.02 15.63
C THR A 284 -0.46 -3.29 16.89
N ARG A 285 -0.09 -3.79 18.07
CA ARG A 285 -0.62 -3.32 19.36
C ARG A 285 0.39 -2.51 20.18
N ARG A 286 1.67 -2.51 19.80
CA ARG A 286 2.68 -1.71 20.50
C ARG A 286 2.28 -0.25 20.49
N GLN A 287 2.06 0.27 21.70
CA GLN A 287 1.75 1.67 21.92
C GLN A 287 3.05 2.45 22.14
N HIS A 288 3.18 3.56 21.43
CA HIS A 288 4.24 4.54 21.64
C HIS A 288 3.61 5.78 22.28
N LYS A 289 4.26 6.34 23.30
CA LYS A 289 3.73 7.49 24.05
C LYS A 289 3.37 8.64 23.09
N ASN A 290 2.07 8.97 22.98
CA ASN A 290 1.51 10.03 22.13
C ASN A 290 1.65 9.83 20.60
N ALA A 291 1.82 8.60 20.13
CA ALA A 291 2.20 8.31 18.75
C ALA A 291 1.26 7.30 18.04
N VAL A 292 1.54 7.02 16.76
CA VAL A 292 0.87 5.94 16.02
C VAL A 292 1.24 4.57 16.60
N SER A 293 0.27 3.66 16.61
CA SER A 293 0.42 2.27 17.00
C SER A 293 1.26 1.49 16.00
N GLY A 294 2.04 0.53 16.51
CA GLY A 294 2.82 -0.39 15.68
C GLY A 294 4.25 -0.57 16.15
N GLY A 295 4.75 -1.79 16.14
CA GLY A 295 6.08 -2.15 16.61
C GLY A 295 7.00 -2.72 15.54
N GLY A 296 8.02 -3.44 16.03
CA GLY A 296 8.91 -4.23 15.20
C GLY A 296 8.21 -5.45 14.61
N TYR A 297 8.96 -6.28 13.89
CA TYR A 297 8.45 -7.54 13.38
C TYR A 297 8.02 -8.51 14.49
N VAL A 298 6.88 -9.17 14.32
CA VAL A 298 6.51 -10.32 15.14
C VAL A 298 7.50 -11.45 14.80
N SER A 299 7.95 -12.24 15.79
CA SER A 299 9.11 -13.14 15.67
C SER A 299 9.12 -14.02 14.39
N LYS A 300 10.33 -14.41 13.94
CA LYS A 300 10.61 -15.20 12.71
C LYS A 300 9.78 -16.48 12.53
N LYS A 301 9.23 -17.08 13.61
CA LYS A 301 8.41 -18.30 13.53
C LYS A 301 7.01 -18.09 12.96
N ASN A 302 6.56 -16.82 12.85
CA ASN A 302 5.25 -16.46 12.32
C ASN A 302 5.30 -15.83 10.91
N ASP A 303 6.38 -16.04 10.15
CA ASP A 303 6.41 -15.82 8.70
C ASP A 303 5.55 -16.92 8.01
N ILE A 304 4.32 -17.15 8.50
CA ILE A 304 3.40 -18.20 8.02
C ILE A 304 2.93 -17.81 6.63
N LEU A 305 3.37 -18.60 5.66
CA LEU A 305 2.93 -18.55 4.27
C LEU A 305 1.48 -19.05 4.22
N PRO A 306 0.50 -18.25 3.75
CA PRO A 306 -0.71 -18.82 3.21
C PRO A 306 -0.30 -19.64 1.99
N GLU A 307 -0.72 -20.90 1.92
CA GLU A 307 -0.63 -21.73 0.72
C GLU A 307 -1.09 -20.93 -0.53
N PRO A 308 -0.33 -20.94 -1.64
CA PRO A 308 -0.74 -20.33 -2.88
C PRO A 308 -2.12 -20.85 -3.27
N ARG A 309 -3.11 -19.97 -3.31
CA ARG A 309 -4.40 -20.34 -3.88
C ARG A 309 -4.20 -20.39 -5.39
N LYS A 310 -4.28 -21.60 -5.98
CA LYS A 310 -4.25 -21.87 -7.44
C LYS A 310 -5.43 -21.24 -8.22
N LYS A 311 -5.86 -20.03 -7.88
CA LYS A 311 -6.84 -19.28 -8.66
C LYS A 311 -6.05 -18.27 -9.50
N ARG A 312 -6.22 -18.33 -10.82
CA ARG A 312 -5.69 -17.33 -11.76
C ARG A 312 -6.05 -15.91 -11.30
N SER A 313 -5.16 -14.96 -11.59
CA SER A 313 -5.30 -13.53 -11.36
C SER A 313 -6.69 -13.07 -11.74
N ALA A 314 -7.33 -12.24 -10.91
CA ALA A 314 -8.58 -11.57 -11.29
C ALA A 314 -8.33 -10.25 -12.05
N ILE A 315 -7.06 -9.91 -12.30
CA ILE A 315 -6.64 -8.65 -12.91
C ILE A 315 -6.20 -8.96 -14.34
N HIS A 316 -7.10 -8.73 -15.29
CA HIS A 316 -6.86 -8.99 -16.72
C HIS A 316 -6.93 -7.73 -17.57
N SER A 317 -7.26 -6.60 -16.95
CA SER A 317 -7.39 -5.31 -17.61
C SER A 317 -6.85 -4.19 -16.73
N ASP A 318 -6.55 -3.05 -17.35
CA ASP A 318 -6.16 -1.83 -16.65
C ASP A 318 -7.26 -1.36 -15.68
N GLN A 319 -8.54 -1.57 -16.02
CA GLN A 319 -9.65 -1.22 -15.15
C GLN A 319 -9.74 -2.13 -13.92
N ASP A 320 -9.45 -3.43 -14.06
CA ASP A 320 -9.36 -4.35 -12.92
C ASP A 320 -8.17 -3.99 -12.03
N ALA A 321 -7.04 -3.60 -12.61
CA ALA A 321 -5.85 -3.17 -11.87
C ALA A 321 -6.18 -1.95 -11.01
N ARG A 322 -6.88 -0.98 -11.58
CA ARG A 322 -7.34 0.22 -10.88
C ARG A 322 -8.32 -0.06 -9.73
N GLU A 323 -9.25 -0.99 -9.94
CA GLU A 323 -10.18 -1.39 -8.88
C GLU A 323 -9.45 -2.15 -7.76
N ALA A 324 -8.55 -3.06 -8.12
CA ALA A 324 -7.72 -3.79 -7.15
C ALA A 324 -6.87 -2.82 -6.33
N THR A 325 -6.23 -1.83 -6.96
CA THR A 325 -5.42 -0.86 -6.23
C THR A 325 -6.26 0.09 -5.37
N SER A 326 -7.45 0.48 -5.82
CA SER A 326 -8.42 1.19 -4.97
C SER A 326 -8.78 0.36 -3.74
N TYR A 327 -9.05 -0.94 -3.92
CA TYR A 327 -9.29 -1.84 -2.80
C TYR A 327 -8.10 -1.89 -1.84
N PHE A 328 -6.86 -1.93 -2.31
CA PHE A 328 -5.68 -2.02 -1.45
C PHE A 328 -5.61 -0.86 -0.46
N THR A 329 -5.71 0.39 -0.92
CA THR A 329 -5.47 1.57 -0.07
C THR A 329 -6.69 2.07 0.69
N GLN A 330 -7.85 1.42 0.55
CA GLN A 330 -9.07 1.78 1.30
C GLN A 330 -8.85 1.99 2.81
N PRO A 331 -8.05 1.18 3.54
CA PRO A 331 -7.80 1.38 4.97
C PRO A 331 -7.12 2.73 5.33
N PHE A 332 -6.52 3.42 4.35
CA PHE A 332 -5.89 4.73 4.52
C PHE A 332 -6.68 5.86 3.85
N ARG A 333 -7.97 5.67 3.63
CA ARG A 333 -8.88 6.68 3.10
C ARG A 333 -10.03 6.92 4.07
N SER A 334 -10.42 8.18 4.20
CA SER A 334 -11.52 8.63 5.03
C SER A 334 -12.83 8.44 4.29
N ASN A 335 -13.90 8.15 5.04
CA ASN A 335 -15.24 8.17 4.47
C ASN A 335 -15.58 9.57 3.95
N ARG A 336 -16.25 9.59 2.80
CA ARG A 336 -16.83 10.75 2.14
C ARG A 336 -18.35 10.64 2.25
N SER A 337 -19.01 11.77 2.45
CA SER A 337 -20.47 11.92 2.47
C SER A 337 -21.02 12.00 1.06
#